data_AF-A0A9Q0NR12-F1
#
_entry.id   AF-A0A9Q0NR12-F1
#
_cell.length_a   1.000
_cell.length_b   1.000
_cell.length_c   1.000
_cell.angle_alpha   90.00
_cell.angle_beta   90.00
_cell.angle_gamma   90.00
#
_symmetry.space_group_name_H-M   'P 1'
#
loop_
_entity.id
_entity.type
_entity.pdbx_description
1 polymer ?
#
loop_
_entity_poly.entity_id
_entity_poly.type
_entity_poly.pdbx_seq_one_letter_code
_entity_poly.pdbx_strand_id
1 'polypeptide(L)'
;MPPTSMGSALLVGSCISLLSSCVGFYSQLTHFCFITHVSLLLASLVGQLLSILALFTREKSSLAMLKPSRDPREAKLLVRLECGVLMAMLIMQLAVFVLSCAVHSCWVREYEGLEAEREATAKKRSRRIAKVQEESMANVAKIVEIKGKEFDDKMKSKSKYGHTQWVKTDFEG
;
A
#
# COMPACT_ATOMS: atom_id res chain seq x y z
N MET A 1 23.03 -47.73 7.02
CA MET A 1 23.92 -46.65 7.52
C MET A 1 23.05 -45.65 8.24
N PRO A 2 23.32 -45.34 9.52
CA PRO A 2 22.56 -44.30 10.20
C PRO A 2 23.00 -42.93 9.66
N PRO A 3 22.13 -41.91 9.68
CA PRO A 3 22.51 -40.57 9.27
C PRO A 3 23.63 -40.05 10.17
N THR A 4 24.66 -39.44 9.58
CA THR A 4 25.75 -38.84 10.35
C THR A 4 25.21 -37.70 11.21
N SER A 5 25.58 -37.70 12.50
CA SER A 5 25.14 -36.73 13.53
C SER A 5 25.15 -35.27 13.04
N MET A 6 26.14 -34.93 12.23
CA MET A 6 26.32 -33.59 11.65
C MET A 6 25.29 -33.25 10.56
N GLY A 7 24.87 -34.22 9.75
CA GLY A 7 23.83 -34.04 8.72
C GLY A 7 22.44 -33.85 9.32
N SER A 8 22.13 -34.61 10.38
CA SER A 8 20.86 -34.46 11.13
C SER A 8 20.79 -33.13 11.87
N ALA A 9 21.89 -32.64 12.45
CA ALA A 9 21.94 -31.36 13.15
C ALA A 9 21.75 -30.15 12.20
N LEU A 10 22.34 -30.19 11.01
CA LEU A 10 22.14 -29.14 9.98
C LEU A 10 20.71 -29.12 9.44
N LEU A 11 20.08 -30.29 9.32
CA LEU A 11 18.72 -30.42 8.84
C LEU A 11 17.72 -29.95 9.90
N VAL A 12 17.91 -30.32 11.18
CA VAL A 12 17.09 -29.85 12.31
C VAL A 12 17.27 -28.35 12.55
N GLY A 13 18.49 -27.81 12.46
CA GLY A 13 18.74 -26.36 12.59
C GLY A 13 18.12 -25.54 11.46
N SER A 14 18.13 -26.07 10.23
CA SER A 14 17.47 -25.42 9.09
C SER A 14 15.95 -25.50 9.19
N CYS A 15 15.39 -26.62 9.66
CA CYS A 15 13.95 -26.76 9.89
C CYS A 15 13.44 -25.89 11.05
N ILE A 16 14.17 -25.77 12.15
CA ILE A 16 13.78 -24.89 13.28
C ILE A 16 13.86 -23.41 12.86
N SER A 17 14.84 -23.03 12.02
CA SER A 17 14.93 -21.68 11.47
C SER A 17 13.81 -21.38 10.47
N LEU A 18 13.45 -22.35 9.63
CA LEU A 18 12.30 -22.27 8.71
C LEU A 18 10.98 -22.15 9.47
N LEU A 19 10.78 -22.92 10.54
CA LEU A 19 9.56 -22.87 11.35
C LEU A 19 9.45 -21.58 12.17
N SER A 20 10.56 -21.07 12.71
CA SER A 20 10.58 -19.77 13.41
C SER A 20 10.29 -18.61 12.47
N SER A 21 10.82 -18.66 11.23
CA SER A 21 10.50 -17.69 10.19
C SER A 21 9.03 -17.79 9.74
N CYS A 22 8.46 -19.01 9.67
CA CYS A 22 7.03 -19.21 9.40
C CYS A 22 6.10 -18.71 10.51
N VAL A 23 6.44 -18.85 11.80
CA VAL A 23 5.65 -18.32 12.92
C VAL A 23 5.67 -16.78 12.96
N GLY A 24 6.80 -16.15 12.60
CA GLY A 24 6.88 -14.70 12.37
C GLY A 24 6.06 -14.23 11.15
N PHE A 25 6.04 -15.03 10.07
CA PHE A 25 5.24 -14.78 8.87
C PHE A 25 3.72 -14.91 9.12
N TYR A 26 3.28 -15.86 9.93
CA TYR A 26 1.85 -16.11 10.19
C TYR A 26 1.21 -15.01 11.08
N SER A 27 1.99 -14.43 12.00
CA SER A 27 1.56 -13.32 12.87
C SER A 27 1.37 -11.99 12.11
N GLN A 28 2.07 -11.82 10.97
CA GLN A 28 2.03 -10.63 10.11
C GLN A 28 1.11 -10.80 8.87
N LEU A 29 0.63 -12.03 8.64
CA LEU A 29 -0.17 -12.45 7.48
C LEU A 29 -1.57 -11.83 7.42
N THR A 30 -2.07 -11.25 8.52
CA THR A 30 -3.35 -10.53 8.52
C THR A 30 -3.27 -9.13 7.90
N HIS A 31 -2.07 -8.62 7.55
CA HIS A 31 -1.93 -7.26 6.99
C HIS A 31 -0.89 -7.08 5.86
N PHE A 32 0.05 -8.01 5.62
CA PHE A 32 1.12 -7.88 4.61
C PHE A 32 1.08 -8.98 3.53
N CYS A 33 -0.01 -9.03 2.77
CA CYS A 33 -0.42 -10.24 2.02
C CYS A 33 0.27 -10.44 0.64
N PHE A 34 0.69 -9.38 -0.07
CA PHE A 34 1.16 -9.53 -1.46
C PHE A 34 2.66 -9.80 -1.60
N ILE A 35 3.52 -8.96 -1.00
CA ILE A 35 4.98 -9.04 -1.15
C ILE A 35 5.49 -10.41 -0.66
N THR A 36 5.02 -10.81 0.52
CA THR A 36 5.24 -12.09 1.17
C THR A 36 4.92 -13.27 0.26
N HIS A 37 3.75 -13.23 -0.39
CA HIS A 37 3.28 -14.26 -1.32
C HIS A 37 4.14 -14.29 -2.61
N VAL A 38 4.46 -13.12 -3.17
CA VAL A 38 5.34 -12.97 -4.35
C VAL A 38 6.75 -13.46 -4.05
N SER A 39 7.32 -13.14 -2.89
CA SER A 39 8.65 -13.61 -2.47
C SER A 39 8.70 -15.13 -2.34
N LEU A 40 7.65 -15.75 -1.77
CA LEU A 40 7.56 -17.21 -1.65
C LEU A 40 7.46 -17.88 -3.03
N LEU A 41 6.66 -17.32 -3.94
CA LEU A 41 6.57 -17.77 -5.32
C LEU A 41 7.92 -17.65 -6.05
N LEU A 42 8.64 -16.53 -5.86
CA LEU A 42 9.94 -16.31 -6.48
C LEU A 42 10.98 -17.30 -5.97
N ALA A 43 11.03 -17.54 -4.65
CA ALA A 43 11.91 -18.55 -4.05
C ALA A 43 11.61 -19.95 -4.58
N SER A 44 10.33 -20.29 -4.74
CA SER A 44 9.92 -21.57 -5.29
C SER A 44 10.31 -21.74 -6.76
N LEU A 45 10.14 -20.70 -7.60
CA LEU A 45 10.59 -20.69 -8.99
C LEU A 45 12.10 -20.90 -9.11
N VAL A 46 12.89 -20.21 -8.28
CA VAL A 46 14.36 -20.40 -8.23
C VAL A 46 14.71 -21.83 -7.83
N GLY A 47 14.04 -22.39 -6.81
CA GLY A 47 14.24 -23.78 -6.40
C GLY A 47 13.94 -24.79 -7.50
N GLN A 48 12.86 -24.58 -8.28
CA GLN A 48 12.52 -25.43 -9.41
C GLN A 48 13.53 -25.33 -10.55
N LEU A 49 13.98 -24.12 -10.90
CA LEU A 49 15.02 -23.93 -11.91
C LEU A 49 16.31 -24.63 -11.50
N LEU A 50 16.73 -24.49 -10.24
CA LEU A 50 17.90 -25.18 -9.70
C LEU A 50 17.73 -26.70 -9.73
N SER A 51 16.55 -27.21 -9.43
CA SER A 51 16.24 -28.65 -9.49
C SER A 51 16.32 -29.18 -10.92
N ILE A 52 15.76 -28.45 -11.89
CA ILE A 52 15.84 -28.78 -13.33
C ILE A 52 17.30 -28.75 -13.81
N LEU A 53 18.05 -27.70 -13.47
CA LEU A 53 19.48 -27.59 -13.76
C LEU A 53 20.29 -28.75 -13.13
N ALA A 54 19.98 -29.13 -11.90
CA ALA A 54 20.63 -30.26 -11.24
C ALA A 54 20.34 -31.59 -11.95
N LEU A 55 19.09 -31.81 -12.41
CA LEU A 55 18.71 -33.00 -13.17
C LEU A 55 19.43 -33.07 -14.53
N PHE A 56 19.57 -31.94 -15.24
CA PHE A 56 20.29 -31.89 -16.52
C PHE A 56 21.80 -32.01 -16.37
N THR A 57 22.40 -31.36 -15.37
CA THR A 57 23.86 -31.40 -15.17
C THR A 57 24.34 -32.73 -14.61
N ARG A 58 23.51 -33.43 -13.83
CA ARG A 58 23.84 -34.75 -13.24
C ARG A 58 23.14 -35.93 -13.91
N GLU A 59 22.62 -35.79 -15.14
CA GLU A 59 21.85 -36.82 -15.85
C GLU A 59 22.50 -38.23 -15.78
N LYS A 60 23.83 -38.30 -15.94
CA LYS A 60 24.59 -39.57 -15.87
C LYS A 60 24.69 -40.14 -14.45
N SER A 61 24.71 -39.29 -13.43
CA SER A 61 24.83 -39.69 -12.02
C SER A 61 23.47 -39.99 -11.39
N SER A 62 22.39 -39.34 -11.84
CA SER A 62 21.01 -39.66 -11.46
C SER A 62 20.56 -40.98 -12.08
N LEU A 63 20.93 -41.26 -13.33
CA LEU A 63 20.76 -42.59 -13.95
C LEU A 63 21.53 -43.69 -13.20
N ALA A 64 22.71 -43.40 -12.64
CA ALA A 64 23.50 -44.35 -11.87
C ALA A 64 22.96 -44.60 -10.44
N MET A 65 22.20 -43.65 -9.87
CA MET A 65 21.50 -43.83 -8.58
C MET A 65 20.22 -44.65 -8.67
N LEU A 66 19.59 -44.69 -9.86
CA LEU A 66 18.53 -45.64 -10.16
C LEU A 66 19.18 -47.03 -10.24
N LYS A 67 18.87 -47.88 -9.25
CA LYS A 67 19.43 -49.22 -9.02
C LYS A 67 19.87 -49.92 -10.33
N PRO A 68 21.08 -50.51 -10.39
CA PRO A 68 21.62 -51.16 -11.59
C PRO A 68 20.77 -52.32 -12.16
N SER A 69 19.69 -52.74 -11.51
CA SER A 69 18.78 -53.78 -12.00
C SER A 69 17.64 -53.26 -12.87
N ARG A 70 17.45 -51.94 -13.02
CA ARG A 70 16.36 -51.38 -13.84
C ARG A 70 16.84 -51.22 -15.28
N ASP A 71 16.03 -51.63 -16.26
CA ASP A 71 16.37 -51.48 -17.68
C ASP A 71 16.69 -49.99 -17.95
N PRO A 72 17.87 -49.66 -18.52
CA PRO A 72 18.27 -48.28 -18.82
C PRO A 72 17.23 -47.49 -19.63
N ARG A 73 16.37 -48.19 -20.40
CA ARG A 73 15.24 -47.55 -21.11
C ARG A 73 14.17 -47.02 -20.15
N GLU A 74 13.79 -47.79 -19.14
CA GLU A 74 12.79 -47.37 -18.13
C GLU A 74 13.31 -46.24 -17.24
N ALA A 75 14.58 -46.32 -16.81
CA ALA A 75 15.21 -45.27 -16.01
C ALA A 75 15.25 -43.93 -16.75
N LYS A 76 15.56 -43.95 -18.06
CA LYS A 76 15.55 -42.77 -18.91
C LYS A 76 14.15 -42.18 -19.10
N LEU A 77 13.12 -43.02 -19.21
CA LEU A 77 11.73 -42.58 -19.28
C LEU A 77 11.27 -41.94 -17.97
N LEU A 78 11.64 -42.52 -16.82
CA LEU A 78 11.35 -41.96 -15.49
C LEU A 78 11.96 -40.58 -15.29
N VAL A 79 13.23 -40.39 -15.63
CA VAL A 79 13.90 -39.08 -15.54
C VAL A 79 13.24 -38.05 -16.46
N ARG A 80 12.84 -38.44 -17.68
CA ARG A 80 12.11 -37.54 -18.59
C ARG A 80 10.70 -37.20 -18.09
N LEU A 81 10.02 -38.15 -17.45
CA LEU A 81 8.73 -37.92 -16.83
C LEU A 81 8.86 -36.92 -15.67
N GLU A 82 9.82 -37.14 -14.76
CA GLU A 82 10.09 -36.26 -13.63
C GLU A 82 10.47 -34.84 -14.10
N CYS A 83 11.34 -34.74 -15.11
CA CYS A 83 11.69 -33.47 -15.74
C CYS A 83 10.45 -32.80 -16.38
N GLY A 84 9.61 -33.56 -17.09
CA GLY A 84 8.37 -33.06 -17.68
C GLY A 84 7.40 -32.52 -16.64
N VAL A 85 7.25 -33.21 -15.50
CA VAL A 85 6.42 -32.77 -14.38
C VAL A 85 6.95 -31.48 -13.76
N LEU A 86 8.27 -31.38 -13.53
CA LEU A 86 8.89 -30.17 -13.00
C LEU A 86 8.72 -28.97 -13.96
N MET A 87 8.84 -29.19 -15.27
CA MET A 87 8.58 -28.16 -16.28
C MET A 87 7.11 -27.71 -16.28
N ALA A 88 6.16 -28.64 -16.15
CA ALA A 88 4.74 -28.32 -16.04
C ALA A 88 4.44 -27.51 -14.76
N MET A 89 5.01 -27.90 -13.61
CA MET A 89 4.88 -27.15 -12.36
C MET A 89 5.46 -25.73 -12.47
N LEU A 90 6.61 -25.58 -13.13
CA LEU A 90 7.24 -24.28 -13.38
C LEU A 90 6.32 -23.36 -14.20
N ILE A 91 5.73 -23.87 -15.29
CA ILE A 91 4.81 -23.10 -16.14
C ILE A 91 3.58 -22.66 -15.34
N MET A 92 3.00 -23.57 -14.55
CA MET A 92 1.85 -23.26 -13.71
C MET A 92 2.19 -22.19 -12.66
N GLN A 93 3.35 -22.27 -12.02
CA GLN A 93 3.79 -21.25 -11.06
C GLN A 93 4.09 -19.90 -11.71
N LEU A 94 4.66 -19.87 -12.92
CA LEU A 94 4.81 -18.63 -13.69
C LEU A 94 3.47 -17.99 -14.02
N ALA A 95 2.46 -18.78 -14.41
CA ALA A 95 1.12 -18.27 -14.67
C ALA A 95 0.49 -17.65 -13.41
N VAL A 96 0.56 -18.35 -12.28
CA VAL A 96 0.06 -17.85 -10.98
C VAL A 96 0.79 -16.57 -10.55
N PHE A 97 2.10 -16.50 -10.75
CA PHE A 97 2.90 -15.32 -10.45
C PHE A 97 2.47 -14.11 -11.30
N VAL A 98 2.35 -14.28 -12.62
CA VAL A 98 1.91 -13.21 -13.54
C VAL A 98 0.50 -12.73 -13.21
N LEU A 99 -0.43 -13.65 -12.96
CA LEU A 99 -1.81 -13.30 -12.59
C LEU A 99 -1.85 -12.55 -11.25
N SER A 100 -1.06 -12.97 -10.26
CA SER A 100 -0.97 -12.28 -8.97
C SER A 100 -0.48 -10.85 -9.14
N CYS A 101 0.56 -10.64 -9.95
CA CYS A 101 1.08 -9.31 -10.29
C CYS A 101 0.05 -8.47 -11.04
N ALA A 102 -0.64 -9.04 -12.03
CA ALA A 102 -1.67 -8.33 -12.79
C ALA A 102 -2.84 -7.88 -11.91
N VAL A 103 -3.34 -8.76 -11.02
CA VAL A 103 -4.41 -8.44 -10.08
C VAL A 103 -3.96 -7.33 -9.12
N HIS A 104 -2.75 -7.42 -8.58
CA HIS A 104 -2.22 -6.39 -7.69
C HIS A 104 -2.03 -5.05 -8.41
N SER A 105 -1.48 -5.03 -9.62
CA SER A 105 -1.34 -3.81 -10.41
C SER A 105 -2.67 -3.19 -10.79
N CYS A 106 -3.67 -3.99 -11.15
CA CYS A 106 -5.03 -3.50 -11.40
C CYS A 106 -5.64 -2.88 -10.14
N TRP A 107 -5.48 -3.55 -9.00
CA TRP A 107 -5.99 -3.08 -7.71
C TRP A 107 -5.33 -1.77 -7.28
N VAL A 108 -3.99 -1.68 -7.36
CA VAL A 108 -3.24 -0.46 -7.05
C VAL A 108 -3.68 0.68 -7.96
N ARG A 109 -3.84 0.44 -9.26
CA ARG A 109 -4.29 1.46 -10.22
C ARG A 109 -5.70 1.97 -9.92
N GLU A 110 -6.61 1.09 -9.52
CA GLU A 110 -7.97 1.47 -9.14
C GLU A 110 -7.99 2.29 -7.84
N TYR A 111 -7.14 1.91 -6.87
CA TYR A 111 -6.98 2.65 -5.62
C TYR A 111 -6.37 4.05 -5.85
N GLU A 112 -5.33 4.17 -6.68
CA GLU A 112 -4.75 5.45 -7.08
C GLU A 112 -5.76 6.36 -7.77
N GLY A 113 -6.62 5.80 -8.64
CA GLY A 113 -7.71 6.53 -9.27
C GLY A 113 -8.75 7.07 -8.28
N LEU A 114 -9.14 6.25 -7.31
CA LEU A 114 -10.06 6.65 -6.22
C LEU A 114 -9.47 7.71 -5.30
N GLU A 115 -8.19 7.58 -4.92
CA GLU A 115 -7.47 8.60 -4.15
C GLU A 115 -7.39 9.94 -4.91
N ALA A 116 -7.12 9.90 -6.22
CA ALA A 116 -7.10 11.09 -7.06
C ALA A 116 -8.47 11.80 -7.13
N GLU A 117 -9.57 11.04 -7.24
CA GLU A 117 -10.92 11.59 -7.22
C GLU A 117 -11.27 12.22 -5.86
N ARG A 118 -10.88 11.56 -4.78
CA ARG A 118 -11.06 12.06 -3.41
C ARG A 118 -10.29 13.36 -3.19
N GLU A 119 -9.05 13.43 -3.66
CA GLU A 119 -8.21 14.62 -3.55
C GLU A 119 -8.77 15.79 -4.38
N ALA A 120 -9.25 15.51 -5.59
CA ALA A 120 -9.90 16.51 -6.44
C ALA A 120 -11.18 17.07 -5.79
N THR A 121 -11.98 16.21 -5.17
CA THR A 121 -13.21 16.58 -4.46
C THR A 121 -12.89 17.40 -3.21
N ALA A 122 -11.86 17.02 -2.45
CA ALA A 122 -11.38 17.77 -1.28
C ALA A 122 -10.85 19.16 -1.67
N LYS A 123 -10.07 19.27 -2.75
CA LYS A 123 -9.59 20.55 -3.30
C LYS A 123 -10.75 21.44 -3.75
N LYS A 124 -11.76 20.87 -4.42
CA LYS A 124 -12.97 21.60 -4.84
C LYS A 124 -13.77 22.11 -3.64
N ARG A 125 -13.92 21.29 -2.60
CA ARG A 125 -14.56 21.67 -1.34
C ARG A 125 -13.78 22.77 -0.62
N SER A 126 -12.45 22.64 -0.53
CA SER A 126 -11.56 23.63 0.08
C SER A 126 -11.68 25.00 -0.61
N ARG A 127 -11.66 25.04 -1.95
CA ARG A 127 -11.86 26.28 -2.71
C ARG A 127 -13.21 26.93 -2.44
N ARG A 128 -14.28 26.15 -2.30
CA ARG A 128 -15.62 26.69 -1.95
C ARG A 128 -15.62 27.30 -0.55
N ILE A 129 -15.01 26.63 0.42
CA ILE A 129 -14.92 27.13 1.80
C ILE A 129 -14.09 28.42 1.84
N ALA A 130 -12.96 28.48 1.14
CA ALA A 130 -12.13 29.68 1.04
C ALA A 130 -12.90 30.86 0.44
N LYS A 131 -13.66 30.62 -0.64
CA LYS A 131 -14.50 31.65 -1.26
C LYS A 131 -15.59 32.17 -0.32
N VAL A 132 -16.24 31.27 0.42
CA VAL A 132 -17.25 31.65 1.42
C VAL A 132 -16.62 32.43 2.57
N GLN A 133 -15.42 32.07 3.02
CA GLN A 133 -14.69 32.82 4.03
C GLN A 133 -14.33 34.23 3.54
N GLU A 134 -13.81 34.36 2.33
CA GLU A 134 -13.49 35.66 1.71
C GLU A 134 -14.75 36.55 1.60
N GLU A 135 -15.85 36.00 1.08
CA GLU A 135 -17.14 36.71 0.98
C GLU A 135 -17.67 37.13 2.36
N SER A 136 -17.52 36.28 3.38
CA SER A 136 -17.94 36.59 4.76
C SER A 136 -17.09 37.71 5.38
N MET A 137 -15.77 37.70 5.18
CA MET A 137 -14.87 38.73 5.68
C MET A 137 -15.14 40.08 5.01
N ALA A 138 -15.38 40.07 3.70
CA ALA A 138 -15.78 41.27 2.96
C ALA A 138 -17.14 41.82 3.45
N ASN A 139 -18.09 40.94 3.77
CA ASN A 139 -19.38 41.37 4.33
C ASN A 139 -19.24 41.95 5.73
N VAL A 140 -18.43 41.34 6.61
CA VAL A 140 -18.12 41.89 7.94
C VAL A 140 -17.46 43.26 7.83
N ALA A 141 -16.50 43.44 6.91
CA ALA A 141 -15.86 44.72 6.66
C ALA A 141 -16.87 45.80 6.23
N LYS A 142 -17.81 45.47 5.33
CA LYS A 142 -18.89 46.38 4.92
C LYS A 142 -19.80 46.76 6.09
N ILE A 143 -20.16 45.80 6.95
CA ILE A 143 -20.97 46.07 8.15
C ILE A 143 -20.25 47.03 9.10
N VAL A 144 -18.94 46.83 9.31
CA VAL A 144 -18.13 47.72 10.14
C VAL A 144 -18.07 49.12 9.54
N GLU A 145 -17.89 49.24 8.23
CA GLU A 145 -17.88 50.54 7.53
C GLU A 145 -19.22 51.27 7.66
N ILE A 146 -20.34 50.58 7.44
CA ILE A 146 -21.70 51.14 7.58
C ILE A 146 -21.94 51.59 9.01
N LYS A 147 -21.59 50.75 9.99
CA LYS A 147 -21.77 51.06 11.42
C LYS A 147 -20.89 52.23 11.87
N GLY A 148 -19.69 52.36 11.30
CA GLY A 148 -18.81 53.51 11.50
C GLY A 148 -19.41 54.80 10.95
N LYS A 149 -19.96 54.76 9.72
CA LYS A 149 -20.66 55.91 9.12
C LYS A 149 -21.90 56.30 9.92
N GLU A 150 -22.72 55.34 10.34
CA GLU A 150 -23.89 55.59 11.18
C GLU A 150 -23.52 56.23 12.53
N PHE A 151 -22.43 55.77 13.15
CA PHE A 151 -21.94 56.35 14.41
C PHE A 151 -21.43 57.79 14.22
N ASP A 152 -20.68 58.05 13.15
CA ASP A 152 -20.20 59.38 12.79
C ASP A 152 -21.36 60.35 12.49
N ASP A 153 -22.36 59.90 11.71
CA ASP A 153 -23.57 60.67 11.43
C ASP A 153 -24.39 60.95 12.70
N LYS A 154 -24.48 59.98 13.61
CA LYS A 154 -25.13 60.16 14.92
C LYS A 154 -24.36 61.14 15.82
N MET A 155 -23.03 61.15 15.75
CA MET A 155 -22.20 62.10 16.50
C MET A 155 -22.27 63.51 15.92
N LYS A 156 -22.25 63.65 14.58
CA LYS A 156 -22.46 64.92 13.88
C LYS A 156 -23.84 65.51 14.11
N SER A 157 -24.89 64.68 14.07
CA SER A 157 -26.25 65.11 14.38
C SER A 157 -26.39 65.52 15.84
N LYS A 158 -25.87 64.74 16.80
CA LYS A 158 -25.82 65.15 18.22
C LYS A 158 -25.02 66.44 18.44
N SER A 159 -23.93 66.66 17.72
CA SER A 159 -23.16 67.90 17.80
C SER A 159 -23.95 69.10 17.25
N LYS A 160 -24.67 68.93 16.13
CA LYS A 160 -25.54 69.97 15.56
C LYS A 160 -26.73 70.32 16.46
N TYR A 161 -27.42 69.34 17.04
CA TYR A 161 -28.55 69.56 17.95
C TYR A 161 -28.10 69.96 19.37
N GLY A 162 -26.92 69.52 19.81
CA GLY A 162 -26.34 69.90 21.10
C GLY A 162 -25.79 71.33 21.13
N HIS A 163 -25.45 71.91 19.97
CA HIS A 163 -25.06 73.32 19.89
C HIS A 163 -26.26 74.28 20.08
N THR A 164 -27.49 73.83 19.83
CA THR A 164 -28.70 74.68 19.93
C THR A 164 -29.36 74.69 21.30
N GLN A 165 -28.89 73.90 22.27
CA GLN A 165 -29.50 73.78 23.60
C GLN A 165 -28.60 74.23 24.76
N TRP A 166 -27.82 75.30 24.55
CA TRP A 166 -27.13 76.01 25.63
C TRP A 166 -27.33 77.53 25.52
N VAL A 167 -28.55 77.95 25.20
CA VAL A 167 -28.95 79.34 25.38
C VAL A 167 -29.24 79.55 26.87
N LYS A 168 -28.40 80.37 27.51
CA LYS A 168 -28.59 80.92 28.85
C LYS A 168 -30.02 81.44 29.02
N THR A 169 -30.67 81.04 30.10
CA THR A 169 -31.70 81.86 30.74
C THR A 169 -31.20 82.22 32.13
N ASP A 170 -30.58 83.39 32.20
CA ASP A 170 -30.46 84.18 33.43
C ASP A 170 -31.88 84.54 33.89
N PHE A 171 -32.22 84.28 35.14
CA PHE A 171 -33.33 84.95 35.83
C PHE A 171 -32.97 85.19 37.29
N GLU A 172 -33.23 86.43 37.70
CA GLU A 172 -32.97 87.08 38.99
C GLU A 172 -33.51 86.31 40.20
N GLY A 173 -32.79 86.45 41.32
CA GLY A 173 -33.19 86.07 42.67
C GLY A 173 -32.25 86.68 43.69
#